data_AF-A0A8D2ET06-F1
#
_entry.id   AF-A0A8D2ET06-F1
#
_cell.length_a   1.000
_cell.length_b   1.000
_cell.length_c   1.000
_cell.angle_alpha   90.00
_cell.angle_beta   90.00
_cell.angle_gamma   90.00
#
_symmetry.space_group_name_H-M   'P 1'
#
loop_
_entity.id
_entity.type
_entity.pdbx_description
1 polymer ?
#
loop_
_entity_poly.entity_id
_entity_poly.type
_entity_poly.pdbx_seq_one_letter_code
_entity_poly.pdbx_strand_id
1 'polypeptide(L)'
;MENQEPDTTFKENVTILGIITRKINQLPEAERKLLEHGSIYVELNAVLPGLIANSLFLCILNMTQVHIAADLPVAEIPFLIVHVFYRSFVNLSLN
;
A
#
# COMPACT_ATOMS: atom_id res chain seq x y z
N MET A 1 -4.65 31.96 28.82
CA MET A 1 -4.94 30.63 28.26
C MET A 1 -6.06 30.85 27.25
N GLU A 2 -5.69 30.93 25.98
CA GLU A 2 -6.61 31.24 24.89
C GLU A 2 -7.39 29.96 24.56
N ASN A 3 -8.68 29.95 24.91
CA ASN A 3 -9.58 28.87 24.53
C ASN A 3 -9.90 29.07 23.04
N GLN A 4 -9.07 28.52 22.15
CA GLN A 4 -9.44 28.38 20.75
C GLN A 4 -10.69 27.49 20.69
N GLU A 5 -11.84 28.10 20.40
CA GLU A 5 -13.11 27.41 20.26
C GLU A 5 -13.02 26.42 19.08
N PRO A 6 -13.30 25.12 19.30
CA PRO A 6 -13.21 24.09 18.26
C PRO A 6 -14.12 24.35 17.06
N ASP A 7 -15.17 25.17 17.23
CA ASP A 7 -16.11 25.57 16.18
C ASP A 7 -15.46 26.48 15.13
N THR A 8 -14.56 27.37 15.55
CA THR A 8 -13.84 28.29 14.64
C THR A 8 -12.90 27.51 13.71
N THR A 9 -12.15 26.57 14.27
CA THR A 9 -11.24 25.69 13.54
C THR A 9 -11.99 24.74 12.59
N PHE A 10 -13.12 24.17 13.02
CA PHE A 10 -13.93 23.32 12.15
C PHE A 10 -14.46 24.10 10.94
N LYS A 11 -14.98 25.30 11.16
CA LYS A 11 -15.53 26.16 10.12
C LYS A 11 -14.46 26.65 9.14
N GLU A 12 -13.25 26.95 9.62
CA GLU A 12 -12.09 27.24 8.77
C GLU A 12 -11.71 26.04 7.90
N ASN A 13 -11.62 24.84 8.49
CA ASN A 13 -11.30 23.62 7.74
C ASN A 13 -12.33 23.32 6.63
N VAL A 14 -13.63 23.47 6.93
CA VAL A 14 -14.69 23.31 5.92
C VAL A 14 -14.55 24.34 4.79
N THR A 15 -14.20 25.58 5.12
CA THR A 15 -13.98 26.65 4.13
C THR A 15 -12.78 26.34 3.24
N ILE A 16 -11.68 25.88 3.84
CA ILE A 16 -10.45 25.49 3.12
C ILE A 16 -10.73 24.31 2.19
N LEU A 17 -11.43 23.27 2.66
CA LEU A 17 -11.83 22.13 1.83
C LEU A 17 -12.73 22.54 0.66
N GLY A 18 -13.64 23.49 0.87
CA GLY A 18 -14.46 24.07 -0.21
C GLY A 18 -13.63 24.79 -1.27
N ILE A 19 -12.62 25.55 -0.85
CA ILE A 19 -11.69 26.23 -1.77
C ILE A 19 -10.86 25.21 -2.56
N ILE A 20 -10.30 24.20 -1.88
CA ILE A 20 -9.51 23.13 -2.51
C ILE A 20 -10.35 22.37 -3.54
N THR A 21 -11.56 21.97 -3.17
CA THR A 21 -12.48 21.26 -4.08
C THR A 21 -12.80 22.08 -5.32
N ARG A 22 -13.03 23.39 -5.17
CA ARG A 22 -13.24 24.29 -6.31
C ARG A 22 -12.00 24.37 -7.21
N LYS A 23 -10.80 24.41 -6.63
CA LYS A 23 -9.54 24.41 -7.39
C LYS A 23 -9.36 23.10 -8.15
N ILE A 24 -9.58 21.94 -7.52
CA ILE A 24 -9.50 20.62 -8.17
C ILE A 24 -10.44 20.52 -9.37
N ASN A 25 -11.66 21.07 -9.27
CA ASN A 25 -12.62 21.08 -10.38
C ASN A 25 -12.22 22.02 -11.54
N GLN A 26 -11.28 22.96 -11.33
CA GLN A 26 -10.75 23.83 -12.38
C GLN A 26 -9.55 23.22 -13.11
N LEU A 27 -9.00 22.11 -12.62
CA LEU A 27 -7.84 21.46 -13.22
C LEU A 27 -8.23 20.67 -14.48
N PRO A 28 -7.26 20.45 -15.41
CA PRO A 28 -7.42 19.52 -16.51
C PRO A 28 -7.78 18.12 -16.03
N GLU A 29 -8.53 17.37 -16.83
CA GLU A 29 -9.10 16.08 -16.43
C GLU A 29 -8.05 15.05 -15.99
N ALA A 30 -6.86 15.08 -16.58
CA ALA A 30 -5.75 14.19 -16.22
C ALA A 30 -5.25 14.43 -14.78
N GLU A 31 -5.06 15.69 -14.39
CA GLU A 31 -4.59 16.07 -13.06
C GLU A 31 -5.68 15.86 -12.00
N ARG A 32 -6.93 16.11 -12.37
CA ARG A 32 -8.08 15.86 -11.51
C ARG A 32 -8.23 14.37 -11.20
N LYS A 33 -8.13 13.50 -12.21
CA LYS A 33 -8.15 12.04 -12.01
C LYS A 33 -7.02 11.56 -11.11
N LEU A 34 -5.83 12.16 -11.23
CA LEU A 34 -4.69 11.87 -10.37
C LEU A 34 -4.93 12.29 -8.92
N LEU A 35 -5.57 13.44 -8.65
CA LEU A 35 -5.91 13.85 -7.29
C LEU A 35 -7.06 13.03 -6.68
N GLU A 36 -8.06 12.66 -7.47
CA GLU A 36 -9.19 11.84 -7.01
C GLU A 36 -8.78 10.38 -6.73
N HIS A 37 -7.91 9.79 -7.55
CA HIS A 37 -7.55 8.36 -7.45
C HIS A 37 -6.11 8.10 -6.98
N GLY A 38 -5.27 9.13 -6.92
CA GLY A 38 -3.86 9.01 -6.55
C GLY A 38 -3.66 8.56 -5.11
N SER A 39 -4.55 8.94 -4.19
CA SER A 39 -4.49 8.46 -2.80
C SER A 39 -4.64 6.94 -2.75
N ILE A 40 -5.61 6.40 -3.49
CA ILE A 40 -5.85 4.95 -3.57
C ILE A 40 -4.60 4.25 -4.11
N TYR A 41 -3.97 4.81 -5.15
CA TYR A 41 -2.74 4.23 -5.71
C TYR A 41 -1.58 4.22 -4.71
N VAL A 42 -1.40 5.30 -3.95
CA VAL A 42 -0.33 5.41 -2.92
C VAL A 42 -0.61 4.45 -1.76
N GLU A 43 -1.85 4.41 -1.27
CA GLU A 43 -2.27 3.52 -0.19
C GLU A 43 -2.09 2.04 -0.58
N LEU A 44 -2.53 1.67 -1.79
CA LEU A 44 -2.42 0.30 -2.27
C LEU A 44 -0.95 -0.12 -2.42
N ASN A 45 -0.10 0.75 -2.96
CA ASN A 45 1.34 0.48 -3.09
C ASN A 45 2.08 0.47 -1.75
N ALA A 46 1.60 1.16 -0.72
CA ALA A 46 2.19 1.13 0.61
C ALA A 46 1.76 -0.12 1.40
N VAL A 47 0.50 -0.54 1.28
CA VAL A 47 -0.08 -1.65 2.06
C VAL A 47 0.28 -3.02 1.48
N LEU A 48 0.26 -3.19 0.15
CA LEU A 48 0.50 -4.48 -0.49
C LEU A 48 1.86 -5.11 -0.15
N PRO A 49 2.99 -4.38 -0.20
CA PRO A 49 4.29 -4.95 0.14
C PRO A 49 4.37 -5.42 1.59
N GLY A 50 3.77 -4.67 2.53
CA GLY A 50 3.74 -5.04 3.95
C GLY A 50 2.93 -6.31 4.19
N LEU A 51 1.77 -6.45 3.54
CA LEU A 51 0.93 -7.64 3.66
C LEU A 51 1.62 -8.89 3.07
N ILE A 52 2.27 -8.73 1.91
CA ILE A 52 3.05 -9.80 1.26
C ILE A 52 4.22 -10.20 2.15
N ALA A 53 4.99 -9.22 2.66
CA ALA A 53 6.12 -9.49 3.54
C ALA A 53 5.70 -10.21 4.83
N ASN A 54 4.59 -9.80 5.44
CA ASN A 54 4.05 -10.46 6.63
C ASN A 54 3.63 -11.91 6.35
N SER A 55 2.95 -12.16 5.22
CA SER A 55 2.54 -13.51 4.80
C SER A 55 3.75 -14.42 4.53
N LEU A 56 4.77 -13.89 3.84
CA LEU A 56 6.01 -14.62 3.57
C LEU A 56 6.80 -14.89 4.85
N PHE A 57 6.87 -13.93 5.77
CA PHE A 57 7.56 -14.10 7.05
C PHE A 57 6.90 -15.19 7.91
N LEU A 58 5.57 -15.19 7.99
CA LEU A 58 4.82 -16.24 8.69
C LEU A 58 4.98 -17.61 8.02
N CYS A 59 5.03 -17.65 6.69
CA CYS A 59 5.33 -18.88 5.96
C CYS A 59 6.72 -19.41 6.33
N ILE A 60 7.74 -18.56 6.32
CA ILE A 60 9.12 -18.95 6.69
C ILE A 60 9.19 -19.40 8.15
N LEU A 61 8.58 -18.68 9.10
CA LEU A 61 8.59 -19.04 10.51
C LEU A 61 7.84 -20.35 10.78
N ASN A 62 6.64 -20.51 10.23
CA ASN A 62 5.86 -21.74 10.38
C ASN A 62 6.57 -22.94 9.76
N MET A 63 7.21 -22.75 8.60
CA MET A 63 8.03 -23.79 7.97
C MET A 63 9.31 -24.10 8.77
N THR A 64 9.91 -23.11 9.45
CA THR A 64 11.07 -23.34 10.33
C THR A 64 10.68 -24.17 11.56
N GLN A 65 9.48 -23.93 12.12
CA GLN A 65 8.98 -24.72 13.25
C GLN A 65 8.71 -26.18 12.84
N VAL A 66 8.22 -26.39 11.62
CA VAL A 66 8.07 -27.73 11.02
C VAL A 66 9.43 -28.36 10.68
N HIS A 67 10.43 -27.56 10.30
CA HIS A 67 11.81 -28.02 10.02
C HIS A 67 12.52 -28.53 11.29
N ILE A 68 12.39 -27.83 12.42
CA ILE A 68 12.93 -28.33 13.70
C ILE A 68 12.31 -29.70 14.07
N ALA A 69 11.10 -29.98 13.59
CA ALA A 69 10.40 -31.24 13.82
C ALA A 69 10.57 -32.29 12.69
N ALA A 70 11.10 -31.94 11.52
CA ALA A 70 11.19 -32.83 10.35
C ALA A 70 12.42 -32.51 9.46
N ASP A 71 13.27 -33.51 9.22
CA ASP A 71 14.49 -33.49 8.36
C ASP A 71 14.21 -33.30 6.84
N LEU A 72 13.20 -32.52 6.47
CA LEU A 72 12.76 -32.33 5.09
C LEU A 72 13.51 -31.14 4.43
N PRO A 73 13.88 -31.17 3.13
CA PRO A 73 14.68 -30.09 2.51
C PRO A 73 13.82 -28.84 2.28
N VAL A 74 13.75 -27.98 3.30
CA VAL A 74 12.94 -26.75 3.41
C VAL A 74 13.54 -25.54 2.66
N ALA A 75 14.59 -25.73 1.84
CA ALA A 75 15.20 -24.65 1.04
C ALA A 75 14.53 -24.44 -0.33
N GLU A 76 13.78 -25.43 -0.83
CA GLU A 76 13.22 -25.35 -2.19
C GLU A 76 11.97 -24.47 -2.28
N ILE A 77 11.15 -24.40 -1.22
CA ILE A 77 9.88 -23.64 -1.24
C ILE A 77 10.13 -22.12 -1.36
N PRO A 78 11.01 -21.49 -0.55
CA PRO A 78 11.33 -20.08 -0.72
C PRO A 78 11.97 -19.80 -2.09
N PHE A 79 12.80 -20.70 -2.59
CA PHE A 79 13.43 -20.57 -3.90
C PHE A 79 12.39 -20.62 -5.03
N LEU A 80 11.41 -21.52 -4.95
CA LEU A 80 10.34 -21.65 -5.93
C LEU A 80 9.42 -20.43 -5.92
N ILE A 81 9.10 -19.88 -4.75
CA ILE A 81 8.32 -18.64 -4.62
C ILE A 81 9.08 -17.47 -5.25
N VAL A 82 10.37 -17.30 -4.94
CA VAL A 82 11.21 -16.23 -5.52
C VAL A 82 11.31 -16.38 -7.04
N HIS A 83 11.50 -17.60 -7.54
CA HIS A 83 11.57 -17.87 -8.98
C HIS A 83 10.24 -17.56 -9.70
N VAL A 84 9.10 -17.95 -9.12
CA VAL A 84 7.77 -17.62 -9.66
C VAL A 84 7.50 -16.12 -9.61
N PHE A 85 7.85 -15.44 -8.52
CA PHE A 85 7.71 -13.99 -8.41
C PHE A 85 8.57 -13.26 -9.44
N TYR A 86 9.84 -13.63 -9.56
CA TYR A 86 10.76 -13.07 -10.54
C TYR A 86 10.25 -13.28 -11.96
N ARG A 87 9.84 -14.50 -12.30
CA ARG A 87 9.28 -14.83 -13.62
C ARG A 87 8.03 -14.02 -13.90
N SER A 88 7.07 -13.96 -12.97
CA SER A 88 5.83 -13.21 -13.16
C SER A 88 6.08 -11.71 -13.29
N PHE A 89 6.95 -11.12 -12.47
CA PHE A 89 7.21 -9.68 -12.50
C PHE A 89 7.98 -9.24 -13.76
N VAL A 90 8.99 -10.02 -14.18
CA VAL A 90 9.78 -9.74 -15.39
C VAL A 90 8.97 -10.00 -16.66
N ASN A 91 8.16 -11.07 -16.72
CA ASN A 91 7.34 -11.35 -17.90
C ASN A 91 6.11 -10.46 -18.01
N LEU A 92 5.53 -9.99 -16.90
CA LEU A 92 4.43 -9.02 -16.92
C LEU A 92 4.87 -7.67 -17.50
N SER A 93 6.16 -7.31 -17.36
CA SER A 93 6.71 -6.07 -17.91
C SER A 93 7.06 -6.15 -19.40
N LEU A 94 6.89 -7.31 -20.06
CA LEU A 94 7.38 -7.58 -21.42
C LEU A 94 6.27 -7.84 -22.45
N ASN A 95 5.01 -7.48 -22.14
CA ASN A 95 3.87 -7.56 -23.07
C ASN A 95 3.08 -6.25 -23.12
#